data_AF-A0A6G0TVQ3-F1
#
_entry.id   AF-A0A6G0TVQ3-F1
#
_cell.length_a   1.000
_cell.length_b   1.000
_cell.length_c   1.000
_cell.angle_alpha   90.00
_cell.angle_beta   90.00
_cell.angle_gamma   90.00
#
_symmetry.space_group_name_H-M   'P 1'
#
loop_
_entity.id
_entity.type
_entity.pdbx_description
1 polymer ?
#
loop_
_entity_poly.entity_id
_entity_poly.type
_entity_poly.pdbx_seq_one_letter_code
_entity_poly.pdbx_strand_id
1 'polypeptide(L)'
;MNDEEVIWRKLLIDGDGIGDDRRLNILLKTYLKWCNTKYTDPLESQKAMEKMLVHLNLCEHAMKKSQAVSRMNVEEMLMYDNMSSEIDHNITNTKTEIDRAKEELKKAKTIRRNRMEYDVLAKLIIQHPPRTETAKRLDDLKDELQALKMTKNEINQKLDKRRKQLHVLMSALNDLTDSLDDNGSMSEDMSYETFDDEDLDILTRKDDVEEPMSD
;
A
#
# COMPACT_ATOMS: atom_id res chain seq x y z
N MET A 1 68.39 -16.12 1.20
CA MET A 1 67.61 -14.92 0.84
C MET A 1 66.85 -15.28 -0.41
N ASN A 2 65.52 -15.18 -0.38
CA ASN A 2 64.67 -15.58 -1.50
C ASN A 2 64.78 -14.53 -2.61
N ASP A 3 64.94 -14.94 -3.87
CA ASP A 3 65.20 -14.01 -4.99
C ASP A 3 64.08 -12.97 -5.15
N GLU A 4 62.84 -13.33 -4.82
CA GLU A 4 61.70 -12.41 -4.79
C GLU A 4 61.87 -11.29 -3.77
N GLU A 5 62.37 -11.56 -2.55
CA GLU A 5 62.61 -10.51 -1.56
C GLU A 5 63.69 -9.52 -2.03
N VAL A 6 64.68 -10.01 -2.78
CA VAL A 6 65.74 -9.18 -3.35
C VAL A 6 65.17 -8.29 -4.45
N ILE A 7 64.31 -8.84 -5.31
CA ILE A 7 63.60 -8.10 -6.36
C ILE A 7 62.66 -7.05 -5.74
N TRP A 8 61.89 -7.41 -4.72
CA TRP A 8 61.00 -6.50 -3.99
C TRP A 8 61.76 -5.36 -3.32
N ARG A 9 62.85 -5.66 -2.59
CA ARG A 9 63.67 -4.59 -1.97
C ARG A 9 64.30 -3.69 -3.03
N LYS A 10 64.73 -4.26 -4.16
CA LYS A 10 65.33 -3.47 -5.25
C LYS A 10 64.30 -2.55 -5.91
N LEU A 11 63.10 -3.04 -6.17
CA LEU A 11 61.98 -2.23 -6.67
C LEU A 11 61.54 -1.16 -5.67
N LEU A 12 61.49 -1.47 -4.37
CA LEU A 12 61.14 -0.51 -3.33
C LEU A 12 62.20 0.60 -3.16
N ILE A 13 63.48 0.29 -3.35
CA ILE A 13 64.59 1.26 -3.22
C ILE A 13 64.76 2.09 -4.49
N ASP A 14 64.69 1.49 -5.68
CA ASP A 14 64.83 2.19 -6.98
C ASP A 14 63.49 2.78 -7.49
N GLY A 15 62.36 2.47 -6.84
CA GLY A 15 61.00 2.80 -7.28
C GLY A 15 60.61 2.11 -8.60
N ASP A 16 61.20 2.57 -9.71
CA ASP A 16 60.88 2.23 -11.10
C ASP A 16 62.03 1.44 -11.79
N GLY A 17 63.06 1.02 -11.02
CA GLY A 17 64.21 0.25 -11.54
C GLY A 17 65.13 1.03 -12.48
N ILE A 18 65.03 2.37 -12.55
CA ILE A 18 65.74 3.22 -13.54
C ILE A 18 67.18 3.55 -13.10
N GLY A 19 67.88 2.56 -12.57
CA GLY A 19 69.33 2.60 -12.41
C GLY A 19 69.85 3.86 -11.72
N ASP A 20 69.18 4.33 -10.67
CA ASP A 20 69.69 5.43 -9.86
C ASP A 20 70.98 4.99 -9.15
N ASP A 21 71.05 3.74 -8.68
CA ASP A 21 72.30 3.10 -8.26
C ASP A 21 73.38 3.15 -9.37
N ARG A 22 73.00 2.85 -10.62
CA ARG A 22 73.91 2.95 -11.78
C ARG A 22 74.37 4.39 -12.02
N ARG A 23 73.49 5.38 -11.91
CA ARG A 23 73.82 6.80 -12.09
C ARG A 23 74.77 7.30 -11.00
N LEU A 24 74.50 6.96 -9.75
CA LEU A 24 75.37 7.25 -8.61
C LEU A 24 76.72 6.56 -8.76
N ASN A 25 76.74 5.31 -9.22
CA ASN A 25 77.97 4.57 -9.47
C ASN A 25 78.81 5.19 -10.60
N ILE A 26 78.17 5.68 -11.67
CA ILE A 26 78.84 6.41 -12.76
C ILE A 26 79.42 7.73 -12.26
N LEU A 27 78.66 8.50 -11.47
CA LEU A 27 79.13 9.74 -10.86
C LEU A 27 80.35 9.49 -9.96
N LEU A 28 80.26 8.48 -9.07
CA LEU A 28 81.34 8.08 -8.17
C LEU A 28 82.60 7.65 -8.95
N LYS A 29 82.46 6.80 -9.97
CA LYS A 29 83.59 6.38 -10.82
C LYS A 29 84.22 7.56 -11.56
N THR A 30 83.40 8.50 -12.04
CA THR A 30 83.87 9.71 -12.73
C THR A 30 84.64 10.62 -11.79
N TYR A 31 84.12 10.81 -10.57
CA TYR A 31 84.79 11.58 -9.51
C TYR A 31 86.13 10.94 -9.12
N LEU A 32 86.15 9.64 -8.81
CA LEU A 32 87.37 8.92 -8.43
C LEU A 32 88.40 8.95 -9.56
N LYS A 33 87.98 8.83 -10.82
CA LYS A 33 88.86 8.96 -11.97
C LYS A 33 89.45 10.37 -12.07
N TRP A 34 88.63 11.40 -11.88
CA TRP A 34 89.09 12.80 -11.89
C TRP A 34 90.12 13.05 -10.78
N CYS A 35 89.88 12.61 -9.55
CA CYS A 35 90.82 12.79 -8.43
C CYS A 35 92.17 12.09 -8.65
N ASN A 36 92.17 10.92 -9.30
CA ASN A 36 93.38 10.10 -9.46
C ASN A 36 94.12 10.32 -10.79
N THR A 37 93.60 11.15 -11.70
CA THR A 37 94.24 11.45 -12.99
C THR A 37 95.17 12.65 -12.83
N LYS A 38 96.43 12.51 -13.24
CA LYS A 38 97.36 13.65 -13.32
C LYS A 38 97.11 14.41 -14.62
N TYR A 39 96.32 15.48 -14.55
CA TYR A 39 96.05 16.34 -15.70
C TYR A 39 97.25 17.23 -15.99
N THR A 40 97.88 17.04 -17.15
CA THR A 40 98.96 17.90 -17.66
C THR A 40 98.43 19.14 -18.40
N ASP A 41 97.21 19.06 -18.95
CA ASP A 41 96.50 20.17 -19.59
C ASP A 41 95.31 20.62 -18.70
N PRO A 42 95.27 21.90 -18.29
CA PRO A 42 94.14 22.47 -17.55
C PRO A 42 92.78 22.31 -18.26
N LEU A 43 92.74 22.32 -19.59
CA LEU A 43 91.50 22.20 -20.37
C LEU A 43 90.87 20.81 -20.26
N GLU A 44 91.69 19.76 -20.14
CA GLU A 44 91.20 18.39 -19.95
C GLU A 44 90.61 18.17 -18.56
N SER A 45 91.22 18.78 -17.53
CA SER A 45 90.69 18.75 -16.16
C SER A 45 89.32 19.44 -16.07
N GLN A 46 89.18 20.59 -16.75
CA GLN A 46 87.91 21.31 -16.82
C GLN A 46 86.81 20.50 -17.51
N LYS A 47 87.09 19.89 -18.67
CA LYS A 47 86.12 19.03 -19.38
C LYS A 47 85.68 17.83 -18.54
N ALA A 48 86.57 17.26 -17.73
CA ALA A 48 86.24 16.17 -16.83
C ALA A 48 85.34 16.63 -15.67
N MET A 49 85.58 17.83 -15.14
CA MET A 49 84.73 18.47 -14.13
C MET A 49 83.33 18.79 -14.69
N GLU A 50 83.23 19.33 -15.90
CA GLU A 50 81.95 19.59 -16.57
C GLU A 50 81.13 18.32 -16.76
N LYS A 51 81.76 17.21 -17.18
CA LYS A 51 81.10 15.89 -17.28
C LYS A 51 80.57 15.41 -15.94
N MET A 52 81.33 15.60 -14.86
CA MET A 52 80.89 15.25 -13.52
C MET A 52 79.69 16.09 -13.07
N LEU A 53 79.69 17.38 -13.38
CA LEU A 53 78.58 18.29 -13.06
C LEU A 53 77.29 17.90 -13.82
N VAL A 54 77.41 17.45 -15.07
CA VAL A 54 76.27 16.87 -15.82
C VAL A 54 75.72 15.62 -15.11
N HIS A 55 76.58 14.70 -14.67
CA HIS A 55 76.14 13.51 -13.93
C HIS A 55 75.47 13.86 -12.59
N LEU A 56 75.97 14.88 -11.89
CA LEU A 56 75.36 15.36 -10.65
C LEU A 56 73.95 15.94 -10.90
N ASN A 57 73.80 16.79 -11.91
CA ASN A 57 72.50 17.35 -12.30
C ASN A 57 71.48 16.26 -12.66
N LEU A 58 71.91 15.20 -13.35
CA LEU A 58 71.04 14.07 -13.68
C LEU A 58 70.56 13.32 -12.42
N CYS A 59 71.44 13.13 -11.43
CA CYS A 59 71.07 12.51 -10.15
C CYS A 59 70.08 13.39 -9.38
N GLU A 60 70.34 14.70 -9.32
CA GLU A 60 69.46 15.66 -8.65
C GLU A 60 68.06 15.71 -9.31
N HIS A 61 68.01 15.71 -10.64
CA HIS A 61 66.75 15.68 -11.37
C HIS A 61 65.95 14.39 -11.11
N ALA A 62 66.63 13.24 -11.12
CA ALA A 62 65.98 11.95 -10.81
C ALA A 62 65.39 11.94 -9.39
N MET A 63 66.15 12.45 -8.40
CA MET A 63 65.67 12.57 -7.02
C MET A 63 64.44 13.48 -6.91
N LYS A 64 64.47 14.66 -7.53
CA LYS A 64 63.34 15.60 -7.56
C LYS A 64 62.11 14.99 -8.22
N LYS A 65 62.29 14.27 -9.33
CA LYS A 65 61.21 13.54 -10.02
C LYS A 65 60.59 12.49 -9.10
N SER A 66 61.40 11.66 -8.45
CA SER A 66 60.93 10.62 -7.51
C SER A 66 60.12 11.24 -6.35
N GLN A 67 60.61 12.34 -5.79
CA GLN A 67 59.87 13.06 -4.74
C GLN A 67 58.53 13.62 -5.24
N ALA A 68 58.48 14.17 -6.45
CA ALA A 68 57.24 14.69 -7.04
C ALA A 68 56.21 13.58 -7.27
N VAL A 69 56.64 12.43 -7.81
CA VAL A 69 55.79 11.24 -8.00
C VAL A 69 55.30 10.72 -6.65
N SER A 70 56.16 10.64 -5.63
CA SER A 70 55.75 10.21 -4.30
C SER A 70 54.67 11.12 -3.69
N ARG A 71 54.77 12.45 -3.86
CA ARG A 71 53.72 13.38 -3.41
C ARG A 71 52.42 13.19 -4.18
N MET A 72 52.50 13.09 -5.51
CA MET A 72 51.35 12.83 -6.38
C MET A 72 50.63 11.55 -5.97
N ASN A 73 51.36 10.45 -5.73
CA ASN A 73 50.75 9.18 -5.31
C ASN A 73 50.00 9.30 -3.97
N VAL A 74 50.51 10.10 -3.02
CA VAL A 74 49.82 10.36 -1.75
C VAL A 74 48.51 11.12 -1.97
N GLU A 75 48.54 12.13 -2.84
CA GLU A 75 47.33 12.89 -3.21
C GLU A 75 46.31 12.01 -3.95
N GLU A 76 46.76 11.16 -4.87
CA GLU A 76 45.92 10.20 -5.59
C GLU A 76 45.28 9.17 -4.65
N MET A 77 46.03 8.63 -3.68
CA MET A 77 45.46 7.73 -2.67
C MET A 77 44.33 8.41 -1.87
N LEU A 78 44.55 9.64 -1.41
CA LEU A 78 43.51 10.41 -0.70
C LEU A 78 42.28 10.67 -1.58
N MET A 79 42.48 10.96 -2.87
CA MET A 79 41.38 11.11 -3.81
C MET A 79 40.59 9.80 -3.98
N TYR A 80 41.27 8.67 -4.12
CA TYR A 80 40.61 7.36 -4.23
C TYR A 80 39.84 6.98 -2.97
N ASP A 81 40.37 7.27 -1.79
CA ASP A 81 39.67 7.05 -0.52
C ASP A 81 38.38 7.90 -0.45
N ASN A 82 38.46 9.18 -0.83
CA ASN A 82 37.29 10.06 -0.85
C ASN A 82 36.24 9.58 -1.88
N MET A 83 36.67 9.21 -3.09
CA MET A 83 35.79 8.68 -4.12
C MET A 83 35.12 7.37 -3.67
N SER A 84 35.85 6.49 -2.98
CA SER A 84 35.28 5.27 -2.40
C SER A 84 34.19 5.60 -1.37
N SER A 85 34.47 6.56 -0.47
CA SER A 85 33.48 6.98 0.53
C SER A 85 32.23 7.61 -0.11
N GLU A 86 32.38 8.36 -1.19
CA GLU A 86 31.26 8.95 -1.93
C GLU A 86 30.40 7.87 -2.60
N ILE A 87 31.05 6.88 -3.23
CA ILE A 87 30.36 5.73 -3.82
C ILE A 87 29.58 4.95 -2.75
N ASP A 88 30.18 4.68 -1.59
CA ASP A 88 29.51 3.99 -0.48
C ASP A 88 28.31 4.77 0.06
N HIS A 89 28.43 6.10 0.16
CA HIS A 89 27.33 6.96 0.54
C HIS A 89 26.19 6.90 -0.49
N ASN A 90 26.52 7.01 -1.78
CA ASN A 90 25.53 6.92 -2.86
C ASN A 90 24.84 5.56 -2.90
N ILE A 91 25.58 4.46 -2.73
CA ILE A 91 25.00 3.10 -2.63
C ILE A 91 24.01 3.03 -1.47
N THR A 92 24.37 3.60 -0.32
CA THR A 92 23.50 3.60 0.86
C THR A 92 22.23 4.41 0.59
N ASN A 93 22.36 5.61 0.01
CA ASN A 93 21.21 6.45 -0.35
C ASN A 93 20.29 5.72 -1.35
N THR A 94 20.83 5.16 -2.44
CA THR A 94 20.02 4.41 -3.42
C THR A 94 19.31 3.21 -2.79
N LYS A 95 19.95 2.49 -1.85
CA LYS A 95 19.26 1.42 -1.11
C LYS A 95 18.07 1.95 -0.31
N THR A 96 18.22 3.08 0.38
CA THR A 96 17.10 3.69 1.12
C THR A 96 15.97 4.14 0.20
N GLU A 97 16.29 4.68 -0.98
CA GLU A 97 15.29 5.07 -1.99
C GLU A 97 14.53 3.87 -2.53
N ILE A 98 15.23 2.76 -2.80
CA ILE A 98 14.62 1.49 -3.22
C ILE A 98 13.62 0.99 -2.16
N ASP A 99 14.01 1.01 -0.89
CA ASP A 99 13.13 0.53 0.18
C ASP A 99 11.92 1.44 0.36
N ARG A 100 12.08 2.76 0.22
CA ARG A 100 10.95 3.70 0.17
C ARG A 100 10.01 3.39 -1.00
N ALA A 101 10.56 3.18 -2.20
CA ALA A 101 9.76 2.88 -3.39
C ALA A 101 9.01 1.54 -3.26
N LYS A 102 9.60 0.53 -2.61
CA LYS A 102 8.91 -0.75 -2.30
C LYS A 102 7.69 -0.52 -1.39
N GLU A 103 7.84 0.30 -0.35
CA GLU A 103 6.75 0.57 0.58
C GLU A 103 5.63 1.39 -0.09
N GLU A 104 5.99 2.39 -0.90
CA GLU A 104 5.02 3.12 -1.73
C GLU A 104 4.27 2.19 -2.70
N LEU A 105 4.97 1.26 -3.34
CA LEU A 105 4.35 0.26 -4.21
C LEU A 105 3.37 -0.64 -3.46
N LYS A 106 3.72 -1.06 -2.23
CA LYS A 106 2.82 -1.86 -1.38
C LYS A 106 1.55 -1.10 -1.01
N LYS A 107 1.68 0.18 -0.66
CA LYS A 107 0.54 1.08 -0.40
C LYS A 107 -0.33 1.26 -1.64
N ALA A 108 0.28 1.53 -2.80
CA ALA A 108 -0.43 1.68 -4.07
C ALA A 108 -1.20 0.41 -4.47
N LYS A 109 -0.60 -0.78 -4.28
CA LYS A 109 -1.29 -2.06 -4.51
C LYS A 109 -2.49 -2.24 -3.59
N THR A 110 -2.37 -1.84 -2.33
CA THR A 110 -3.48 -1.92 -1.36
C THR A 110 -4.62 -0.99 -1.77
N ILE A 111 -4.32 0.25 -2.14
CA ILE A 111 -5.34 1.21 -2.64
C ILE A 111 -6.03 0.65 -3.89
N ARG A 112 -5.26 0.08 -4.82
CA ARG A 112 -5.82 -0.53 -6.03
C ARG A 112 -6.77 -1.69 -5.71
N ARG A 113 -6.40 -2.57 -4.77
CA ARG A 113 -7.26 -3.68 -4.33
C ARG A 113 -8.55 -3.16 -3.70
N ASN A 114 -8.45 -2.21 -2.76
CA ASN A 114 -9.63 -1.61 -2.12
C ASN A 114 -10.56 -0.97 -3.16
N ARG A 115 -10.00 -0.26 -4.16
CA ARG A 115 -10.78 0.31 -5.26
C ARG A 115 -11.54 -0.76 -6.06
N MET A 116 -10.90 -1.89 -6.37
CA MET A 116 -11.59 -2.99 -7.05
C MET A 116 -12.72 -3.58 -6.20
N GLU A 117 -12.49 -3.75 -4.90
CA GLU A 117 -13.53 -4.23 -3.96
C GLU A 117 -14.72 -3.26 -3.93
N TYR A 118 -14.46 -1.94 -3.87
CA TYR A 118 -15.51 -0.92 -3.97
C TYR A 118 -16.24 -0.94 -5.32
N ASP A 119 -15.53 -1.10 -6.44
CA ASP A 119 -16.15 -1.17 -7.77
C ASP A 119 -17.06 -2.41 -7.89
N VAL A 120 -16.68 -3.55 -7.31
CA VAL A 120 -17.51 -4.75 -7.26
C VAL A 120 -18.77 -4.53 -6.42
N LEU A 121 -18.62 -3.97 -5.22
CA LEU A 121 -19.75 -3.64 -4.34
C LEU A 121 -20.70 -2.62 -4.98
N ALA A 122 -20.16 -1.58 -5.62
CA ALA A 122 -20.95 -0.58 -6.32
C ALA A 122 -21.78 -1.21 -7.45
N LYS A 123 -21.19 -2.13 -8.24
CA LYS A 123 -21.93 -2.87 -9.27
C LYS A 123 -23.06 -3.72 -8.68
N LEU A 124 -22.85 -4.35 -7.54
CA LEU A 124 -23.90 -5.10 -6.84
C LEU A 124 -25.02 -4.17 -6.35
N ILE A 125 -24.67 -3.04 -5.74
CA ILE A 125 -25.64 -2.05 -5.25
C ILE A 125 -26.51 -1.50 -6.38
N ILE A 126 -25.94 -1.27 -7.57
CA ILE A 126 -26.67 -0.78 -8.75
C ILE A 126 -27.74 -1.78 -9.24
N GLN A 127 -27.60 -3.08 -8.95
CA GLN A 127 -28.62 -4.07 -9.31
C GLN A 127 -29.90 -3.93 -8.46
N HIS A 128 -29.81 -3.32 -7.28
CA HIS A 128 -30.95 -3.07 -6.41
C HIS A 128 -31.60 -1.72 -6.75
N PRO A 129 -32.94 -1.60 -6.56
CA PRO A 129 -33.63 -0.35 -6.83
C PRO A 129 -33.11 0.77 -5.92
N PRO A 130 -33.14 2.02 -6.40
CA PRO A 130 -32.70 3.16 -5.61
C PRO A 130 -33.58 3.33 -4.38
N ARG A 131 -32.93 3.62 -3.23
CA ARG A 131 -33.60 3.77 -1.93
C ARG A 131 -34.76 4.77 -1.95
N THR A 132 -34.65 5.84 -2.74
CA THR A 132 -35.69 6.86 -2.88
C THR A 132 -36.97 6.32 -3.50
N GLU A 133 -36.85 5.45 -4.51
CA GLU A 133 -37.99 4.82 -5.17
C GLU A 133 -38.65 3.78 -4.25
N THR A 134 -37.85 2.96 -3.56
CA THR A 134 -38.37 2.00 -2.56
C THR A 134 -39.06 2.73 -1.40
N ALA A 135 -38.51 3.84 -0.93
CA ALA A 135 -39.10 4.64 0.15
C ALA A 135 -40.44 5.25 -0.28
N LYS A 136 -40.54 5.78 -1.51
CA LYS A 136 -41.80 6.29 -2.05
C LYS A 136 -42.84 5.19 -2.18
N ARG A 137 -42.47 4.03 -2.75
CA ARG A 137 -43.37 2.88 -2.87
C ARG A 137 -43.85 2.39 -1.49
N LEU A 138 -42.99 2.41 -0.48
CA LEU A 138 -43.37 2.09 0.89
C LEU A 138 -44.42 3.08 1.44
N ASP A 139 -44.27 4.36 1.17
CA ASP A 139 -45.20 5.41 1.58
C ASP A 139 -46.56 5.23 0.90
N ASP A 140 -46.56 5.04 -0.43
CA ASP A 140 -47.76 4.78 -1.22
C ASP A 140 -48.51 3.53 -0.70
N LEU A 141 -47.79 2.43 -0.38
CA LEU A 141 -48.40 1.23 0.19
C LEU A 141 -48.97 1.46 1.60
N LYS A 142 -48.34 2.32 2.42
CA LYS A 142 -48.86 2.65 3.76
C LYS A 142 -50.17 3.43 3.65
N ASP A 143 -50.24 4.38 2.73
CA ASP A 143 -51.45 5.16 2.48
C ASP A 143 -52.59 4.26 1.97
N GLU A 144 -52.29 3.36 1.02
CA GLU A 144 -53.26 2.38 0.52
C GLU A 144 -53.76 1.44 1.62
N LEU A 145 -52.86 0.94 2.47
CA LEU A 145 -53.20 0.07 3.59
C LEU A 145 -54.06 0.80 4.63
N GLN A 146 -53.78 2.07 4.90
CA GLN A 146 -54.61 2.90 5.76
C GLN A 146 -56.00 3.11 5.16
N ALA A 147 -56.10 3.40 3.86
CA ALA A 147 -57.37 3.54 3.16
C ALA A 147 -58.20 2.23 3.21
N LEU A 148 -57.58 1.08 2.94
CA LEU A 148 -58.22 -0.23 3.04
C LEU A 148 -58.70 -0.55 4.45
N LYS A 149 -57.94 -0.16 5.48
CA LYS A 149 -58.36 -0.33 6.87
C LYS A 149 -59.58 0.52 7.20
N MET A 150 -59.64 1.75 6.68
CA MET A 150 -60.82 2.61 6.83
C MET A 150 -62.04 2.02 6.13
N THR A 151 -61.92 1.58 4.87
CA THR A 151 -63.05 0.98 4.13
C THR A 151 -63.52 -0.32 4.77
N LYS A 152 -62.61 -1.17 5.26
CA LYS A 152 -62.95 -2.37 6.05
C LYS A 152 -63.79 -1.99 7.27
N ASN A 153 -63.35 -0.98 8.03
CA ASN A 153 -64.09 -0.52 9.22
C ASN A 153 -65.48 0.02 8.85
N GLU A 154 -65.61 0.78 7.75
CA GLU A 154 -66.91 1.27 7.27
C GLU A 154 -67.86 0.15 6.86
N ILE A 155 -67.35 -0.87 6.15
CA ILE A 155 -68.14 -2.04 5.75
C ILE A 155 -68.58 -2.82 6.98
N ASN A 156 -67.69 -3.07 7.94
CA ASN A 156 -68.04 -3.73 9.21
C ASN A 156 -69.14 -2.96 9.96
N GLN A 157 -69.03 -1.64 10.06
CA GLN A 157 -70.08 -0.82 10.68
C GLN A 157 -71.42 -0.91 9.94
N LYS A 158 -71.41 -0.94 8.59
CA LYS A 158 -72.64 -1.15 7.81
C LYS A 158 -73.22 -2.53 8.05
N LEU A 159 -72.39 -3.56 8.10
CA LEU A 159 -72.80 -4.94 8.35
C LEU A 159 -73.40 -5.10 9.75
N ASP A 160 -72.78 -4.52 10.78
CA ASP A 160 -73.33 -4.50 12.13
C ASP A 160 -74.67 -3.77 12.21
N LYS A 161 -74.82 -2.63 11.51
CA LYS A 161 -76.12 -1.95 11.41
C LYS A 161 -77.18 -2.85 10.76
N ARG A 162 -76.83 -3.58 9.69
CA ARG A 162 -77.75 -4.52 9.03
C ARG A 162 -78.11 -5.70 9.94
N ARG A 163 -77.14 -6.27 10.68
CA ARG A 163 -77.39 -7.31 11.69
C ARG A 163 -78.37 -6.82 12.75
N LYS A 164 -78.17 -5.62 13.30
CA LYS A 164 -79.09 -5.01 14.27
C LYS A 164 -80.49 -4.79 13.69
N GLN A 165 -80.60 -4.29 12.45
CA GLN A 165 -81.89 -4.12 11.76
C GLN A 165 -82.60 -5.47 11.55
N LEU A 166 -81.87 -6.51 11.16
CA LEU A 166 -82.42 -7.85 10.94
C LEU A 166 -82.87 -8.49 12.26
N HIS A 167 -82.12 -8.27 13.35
CA HIS A 167 -82.53 -8.71 14.68
C HIS A 167 -83.83 -8.04 15.15
N VAL A 168 -83.98 -6.72 14.91
CA VAL A 168 -85.25 -6.01 15.18
C VAL A 168 -86.40 -6.57 14.33
N LEU A 169 -86.16 -6.85 13.05
CA LEU A 169 -87.15 -7.48 12.17
C LEU A 169 -87.54 -8.89 12.67
N MET A 170 -86.57 -9.71 13.07
CA MET A 170 -86.84 -11.03 13.66
C MET A 170 -87.64 -10.92 14.96
N SER A 171 -87.31 -9.96 15.83
CA SER A 171 -88.09 -9.72 17.05
C SER A 171 -89.52 -9.32 16.72
N ALA A 172 -89.73 -8.40 15.77
CA ALA A 172 -91.08 -8.00 15.35
C ALA A 172 -91.84 -9.12 14.64
N LEU A 173 -91.15 -10.00 13.90
CA LEU A 173 -91.73 -11.20 13.31
C LEU A 173 -92.18 -12.16 14.40
N ASN A 174 -91.31 -12.43 15.38
CA ASN A 174 -91.61 -13.26 16.54
C ASN A 174 -92.81 -12.71 17.32
N ASP A 175 -92.84 -11.40 17.60
CA ASP A 175 -93.96 -10.73 18.27
C ASP A 175 -95.28 -10.88 17.48
N LEU A 176 -95.21 -10.86 16.14
CA LEU A 176 -96.38 -11.08 15.28
C LEU A 176 -96.81 -12.55 15.23
N THR A 177 -95.88 -13.51 15.21
CA THR A 177 -96.21 -14.94 15.34
C THR A 177 -96.78 -15.25 16.71
N ASP A 178 -96.23 -14.68 17.79
CA ASP A 178 -96.79 -14.81 19.14
C ASP A 178 -98.20 -14.22 19.20
N SER A 179 -98.42 -13.05 18.56
CA SER A 179 -99.76 -12.45 18.42
C SER A 179 -100.71 -13.28 17.56
N LEU A 180 -100.21 -14.10 16.63
CA LEU A 180 -101.03 -14.98 15.78
C LEU A 180 -101.33 -16.31 16.50
N ASP A 181 -100.38 -16.85 17.27
CA ASP A 181 -100.55 -18.03 18.13
C ASP A 181 -101.52 -17.76 19.29
N ASP A 182 -101.60 -16.52 19.78
CA ASP A 182 -102.59 -16.09 20.78
C ASP A 182 -104.05 -16.15 20.23
N ASN A 183 -104.23 -16.28 18.92
CA ASN A 183 -105.55 -16.34 18.27
C ASN A 183 -105.97 -17.76 17.83
N GLY A 184 -105.25 -18.80 18.25
CA GLY A 184 -105.64 -20.19 18.00
C GLY A 184 -104.65 -21.19 18.58
N SER A 185 -104.93 -21.67 19.80
CA SER A 185 -104.18 -22.75 20.45
C SER A 185 -103.92 -23.94 19.53
N MET A 186 -102.65 -24.25 19.25
CA MET A 186 -101.98 -25.52 19.60
C MET A 186 -100.47 -25.42 19.33
N SER A 187 -99.70 -25.87 20.32
CA SER A 187 -98.24 -25.98 20.38
C SER A 187 -97.54 -26.53 19.13
N GLU A 188 -96.43 -25.90 18.73
CA GLU A 188 -95.23 -26.64 18.31
C GLU A 188 -93.96 -25.86 18.65
N ASP A 189 -93.14 -26.48 19.48
CA ASP A 189 -91.85 -26.03 20.00
C ASP A 189 -90.86 -25.80 18.85
N MET A 190 -90.53 -24.54 18.57
CA MET A 190 -89.40 -24.18 17.69
C MET A 190 -88.33 -23.51 18.55
N SER A 191 -87.54 -24.33 19.23
CA SER A 191 -86.25 -23.90 19.76
C SER A 191 -85.38 -23.42 18.60
N TYR A 192 -85.35 -22.11 18.37
CA TYR A 192 -84.27 -21.49 17.62
C TYR A 192 -83.03 -21.62 18.48
N GLU A 193 -82.19 -22.61 18.15
CA GLU A 193 -80.83 -22.64 18.68
C GLU A 193 -80.22 -21.27 18.44
N THR A 194 -79.81 -20.68 19.56
CA THR A 194 -79.08 -19.43 19.59
C THR A 194 -77.86 -19.68 18.71
N PHE A 195 -77.74 -18.95 17.60
CA PHE A 195 -76.53 -19.00 16.78
C PHE A 195 -75.38 -18.58 17.70
N ASP A 196 -74.61 -19.57 18.14
CA ASP A 196 -73.50 -19.38 19.06
C ASP A 196 -72.52 -18.38 18.45
N ASP A 197 -72.07 -17.43 19.27
CA ASP A 197 -71.01 -16.47 18.95
C ASP A 197 -69.66 -17.16 18.65
N GLU A 198 -69.58 -18.49 18.65
CA GLU A 198 -68.37 -19.27 18.34
C GLU A 198 -68.01 -19.28 16.83
N ASP A 199 -68.96 -19.01 15.92
CA ASP A 199 -68.65 -18.87 14.48
C ASP A 199 -68.01 -17.51 14.12
N LEU A 200 -67.86 -16.60 15.10
CA LEU A 200 -67.25 -15.28 14.90
C LEU A 200 -65.72 -15.31 14.80
N ASP A 201 -65.06 -16.40 15.22
CA ASP A 201 -63.60 -16.41 15.43
C ASP A 201 -62.77 -16.83 14.19
N ILE A 202 -63.43 -17.15 13.07
CA ILE A 202 -62.73 -17.54 11.84
C ILE A 202 -62.12 -16.33 11.09
N LEU A 203 -62.61 -15.11 11.35
CA LEU A 203 -62.14 -13.87 10.71
C LEU A 203 -61.14 -13.08 11.56
N THR A 204 -60.91 -13.50 12.80
CA THR A 204 -59.98 -12.91 13.78
C THR A 204 -58.71 -13.72 13.97
N ARG A 205 -58.53 -14.86 13.27
CA ARG A 205 -57.23 -15.50 13.11
C ARG A 205 -56.26 -14.47 12.52
N LYS A 206 -55.48 -13.84 13.40
CA LYS A 206 -54.23 -13.20 13.07
C LYS A 206 -53.42 -14.25 12.31
N ASP A 207 -53.18 -13.99 11.02
CA ASP A 207 -52.01 -14.53 10.37
C ASP A 207 -50.82 -13.98 11.17
N ASP A 208 -50.24 -14.83 12.02
CA ASP A 208 -48.91 -14.64 12.56
C ASP A 208 -47.95 -14.69 11.35
N VAL A 209 -47.75 -13.52 10.74
CA VAL A 209 -46.66 -13.31 9.79
C VAL A 209 -45.39 -13.32 10.62
N GLU A 210 -44.68 -14.45 10.59
CA GLU A 210 -43.30 -14.57 11.03
C GLU A 210 -42.48 -13.41 10.44
N GLU A 211 -41.95 -12.55 11.30
CA GLU A 211 -40.88 -11.62 10.92
C GLU A 211 -39.66 -12.44 10.50
N PRO A 212 -39.03 -12.15 9.34
CA PRO A 212 -37.77 -12.79 9.00
C PRO A 212 -36.70 -12.30 9.99
N MET A 213 -36.02 -13.25 10.62
CA MET A 213 -34.83 -12.99 11.44
C MET A 213 -33.84 -12.13 10.67
N SER A 214 -33.35 -11.10 11.35
CA SER A 214 -32.20 -10.29 10.93
C SER A 214 -30.93 -11.06 11.23
N ASP A 215 -30.18 -11.39 10.19
CA ASP A 215 -28.72 -11.61 10.24
C ASP A 215 -27.99 -10.30 9.89
#